data_AF-A0A1F9CYH2-F1
#
_entry.id   AF-A0A1F9CYH2-F1
#
_cell.length_a   1.000
_cell.length_b   1.000
_cell.length_c   1.000
_cell.angle_alpha   90.00
_cell.angle_beta   90.00
_cell.angle_gamma   90.00
#
_symmetry.space_group_name_H-M   'P 1'
#
loop_
_entity.id
_entity.type
_entity.pdbx_description
1 polymer ?
#
loop_
_entity_poly.entity_id
_entity_poly.type
_entity_poly.pdbx_seq_one_letter_code
_entity_poly.pdbx_strand_id
1 'polypeptide(L)'
;MVEILKSRHHFLDLVQVAFILTDAHSKILYTNRYTERLFGYSREEIEGERIRVLFLEEDLTYFLPNIVYLSLYKSGFEGEALLRQKDGTKVFVHLYTTAFKEEGEVFISFSFQEIQRLKKLERERLEVERWTSLGMMVEEIAHQIRNPIVAIGGYTQRLLKTFSPSPKGKSYLHQMLRETKRLETMIGRLEEYILLPKPTLQREKIEEVVETVLQTFSKEAAEKGVFFNLETRALEGEGSSSLIGI
;
A
#
# COMPACT_ATOMS: atom_id res chain seq x y z
N MET A 1 29.42 18.46 -29.97
CA MET A 1 28.15 18.55 -29.18
C MET A 1 28.26 18.23 -27.68
N VAL A 2 29.02 17.21 -27.23
CA VAL A 2 29.17 16.92 -25.78
C VAL A 2 29.66 18.14 -25.00
N GLU A 3 30.54 18.94 -25.58
CA GLU A 3 31.03 20.21 -25.03
C GLU A 3 29.96 21.31 -24.97
N ILE A 4 28.96 21.27 -25.87
CA ILE A 4 27.79 22.17 -25.85
C ILE A 4 26.83 21.77 -24.73
N LEU A 5 26.59 20.48 -24.53
CA LEU A 5 25.79 19.98 -23.40
C LEU A 5 26.50 20.24 -22.06
N LYS A 6 27.83 20.07 -22.03
CA LYS A 6 28.68 20.45 -20.89
C LYS A 6 28.80 21.96 -20.68
N SER A 7 28.48 22.81 -21.65
CA SER A 7 28.44 24.28 -21.44
C SER A 7 27.02 24.80 -21.16
N ARG A 8 25.97 24.04 -21.52
CA ARG A 8 24.56 24.39 -21.29
C ARG A 8 23.84 23.52 -20.25
N HIS A 9 24.59 22.78 -19.42
CA HIS A 9 24.05 21.83 -18.44
C HIS A 9 22.97 22.44 -17.52
N HIS A 10 23.06 23.74 -17.23
CA HIS A 10 22.10 24.47 -16.39
C HIS A 10 20.64 24.31 -16.86
N PHE A 11 20.39 24.19 -18.17
CA PHE A 11 19.03 24.01 -18.68
C PHE A 11 18.50 22.60 -18.43
N LEU A 12 19.31 21.57 -18.66
CA LEU A 12 18.91 20.17 -18.42
C LEU A 12 18.83 19.83 -16.92
N ASP A 13 19.55 20.57 -16.08
CA ASP A 13 19.48 20.44 -14.62
C ASP A 13 18.17 20.95 -14.01
N LEU A 14 17.39 21.75 -14.77
CA LEU A 14 16.05 22.20 -14.37
C LEU A 14 14.95 21.17 -14.67
N VAL A 15 15.23 20.22 -15.57
CA VAL A 15 14.25 19.21 -15.98
C VAL A 15 14.14 18.14 -14.89
N GLN A 16 12.91 17.85 -14.46
CA GLN A 16 12.62 16.80 -13.48
C GLN A 16 12.54 15.40 -14.12
N VAL A 17 13.48 15.12 -15.03
CA VAL A 17 13.64 13.85 -15.73
C VAL A 17 15.12 13.53 -15.71
N ALA A 18 15.49 12.33 -15.31
CA ALA A 18 16.88 11.89 -15.32
C ALA A 18 17.28 11.72 -16.78
N PHE A 19 18.33 12.43 -17.17
CA PHE A 19 18.84 12.40 -18.54
C PHE A 19 20.27 11.89 -18.55
N ILE A 20 20.53 10.93 -19.43
CA ILE A 20 21.86 10.37 -19.67
C ILE A 20 22.12 10.34 -21.16
N LEU A 21 23.31 10.78 -21.57
CA LEU A 21 23.81 10.62 -22.93
C LEU A 21 24.95 9.60 -22.93
N THR A 22 24.92 8.66 -23.88
CA THR A 22 26.00 7.70 -24.09
C THR A 22 26.54 7.75 -25.51
N ASP A 23 27.75 7.20 -25.69
CA ASP A 23 28.24 6.82 -27.02
C ASP A 23 27.52 5.55 -27.54
N ALA A 24 27.87 5.12 -28.76
CA ALA A 24 27.36 3.90 -29.39
C ALA A 24 27.73 2.60 -28.63
N HIS A 25 28.73 2.64 -27.74
CA HIS A 25 29.14 1.53 -26.88
C HIS A 25 28.48 1.59 -25.49
N SER A 26 27.50 2.47 -25.31
CA SER A 26 26.77 2.69 -24.07
C SER A 26 27.63 3.19 -22.90
N LYS A 27 28.77 3.84 -23.21
CA LYS A 27 29.58 4.57 -22.22
C LYS A 27 28.94 5.93 -21.95
N ILE A 28 28.73 6.25 -20.69
CA ILE A 28 28.07 7.49 -20.25
C ILE A 28 29.01 8.67 -20.48
N LEU A 29 28.53 9.66 -21.23
CA LEU A 29 29.27 10.88 -21.60
C LEU A 29 28.77 12.11 -20.83
N TYR A 30 27.51 12.07 -20.42
CA TYR A 30 26.86 13.17 -19.73
C TYR A 30 25.67 12.66 -18.91
N THR A 31 25.49 13.25 -17.73
CA THR A 31 24.26 13.12 -16.91
C THR A 31 23.80 14.49 -16.42
N ASN A 32 22.49 14.69 -16.22
CA ASN A 32 21.98 15.88 -15.54
C ASN A 32 21.86 15.67 -14.02
N ARG A 33 21.60 16.75 -13.28
CA ARG A 33 21.42 16.72 -11.82
C ARG A 33 20.28 15.80 -11.35
N TYR A 34 19.25 15.61 -12.17
CA TYR A 34 18.15 14.73 -11.79
C TYR A 34 18.56 13.25 -11.85
N THR A 35 19.47 12.86 -12.75
CA THR A 35 20.07 11.51 -12.75
C THR A 35 20.75 11.19 -11.43
N GLU A 36 21.52 12.14 -10.87
CA GLU A 36 22.16 11.95 -9.56
C GLU A 36 21.12 11.74 -8.45
N ARG A 37 20.05 12.54 -8.46
CA ARG A 37 18.96 12.42 -7.48
C ARG A 37 18.22 11.09 -7.61
N LEU A 38 18.00 10.61 -8.83
CA LEU A 38 17.22 9.40 -9.10
C LEU A 38 18.02 8.12 -8.84
N PHE A 39 19.32 8.09 -9.15
CA PHE A 39 20.13 6.87 -9.06
C PHE A 39 21.18 6.88 -7.94
N GLY A 40 21.44 8.03 -7.32
CA GLY A 40 22.35 8.17 -6.18
C GLY A 40 23.84 8.18 -6.52
N TYR A 41 24.19 8.14 -7.81
CA TYR A 41 25.58 8.33 -8.27
C TYR A 41 25.88 9.81 -8.47
N SER A 42 27.07 10.28 -8.06
CA SER A 42 27.53 11.60 -8.51
C SER A 42 27.92 11.55 -9.99
N ARG A 43 27.93 12.70 -10.66
CA ARG A 43 28.38 12.81 -12.05
C ARG A 43 29.78 12.21 -12.25
N GLU A 44 30.72 12.48 -11.35
CA GLU A 44 32.10 12.00 -11.43
C GLU A 44 32.21 10.47 -11.32
N GLU A 45 31.27 9.84 -10.62
CA GLU A 45 31.23 8.38 -10.45
C GLU A 45 30.60 7.67 -11.65
N ILE A 46 29.59 8.28 -12.27
CA ILE A 46 28.79 7.63 -13.32
C ILE A 46 29.25 8.00 -14.74
N GLU A 47 29.82 9.19 -14.95
CA GLU A 47 30.40 9.54 -16.25
C GLU A 47 31.64 8.67 -16.52
N GLY A 48 31.70 8.10 -17.71
CA GLY A 48 32.75 7.15 -18.10
C GLY A 48 32.39 5.68 -17.83
N GLU A 49 31.43 5.41 -16.95
CA GLU A 49 30.89 4.06 -16.75
C GLU A 49 29.96 3.63 -17.89
N ARG A 50 29.60 2.35 -17.91
CA ARG A 50 28.61 1.82 -18.86
C ARG A 50 27.21 1.87 -18.24
N ILE A 51 26.20 2.22 -19.04
CA ILE A 51 24.79 2.35 -18.60
C ILE A 51 24.24 1.10 -17.90
N ARG A 52 24.81 -0.08 -18.16
CA ARG A 52 24.49 -1.35 -17.49
C ARG A 52 24.53 -1.29 -15.95
N VAL A 53 25.26 -0.35 -15.36
CA VAL A 53 25.34 -0.18 -13.91
C VAL A 53 23.96 0.09 -13.28
N LEU A 54 23.08 0.76 -14.04
CA LEU A 54 21.72 1.13 -13.63
C LEU A 54 20.69 0.01 -13.81
N PHE A 55 21.04 -1.08 -14.49
CA PHE A 55 20.13 -2.19 -14.78
C PHE A 55 20.34 -3.34 -13.78
N LEU A 56 19.30 -4.16 -13.58
CA LEU A 56 19.39 -5.39 -12.82
C LEU A 56 20.23 -6.43 -13.57
N GLU A 57 20.83 -7.37 -12.85
CA GLU A 57 21.67 -8.41 -13.47
C GLU A 57 20.88 -9.27 -14.47
N GLU A 58 19.63 -9.59 -14.13
CA GLU A 58 18.71 -10.34 -14.98
C GLU A 58 18.43 -9.62 -16.32
N ASP A 59 18.47 -8.29 -16.34
CA ASP A 59 18.13 -7.46 -17.50
C ASP A 59 19.29 -7.30 -18.49
N LEU A 60 20.51 -7.66 -18.10
CA LEU A 60 21.71 -7.45 -18.92
C LEU A 60 21.80 -8.36 -20.14
N THR A 61 21.13 -9.52 -20.11
CA THR A 61 21.24 -10.53 -21.17
C THR A 61 20.36 -10.19 -22.37
N TYR A 62 19.14 -9.73 -22.13
CA TYR A 62 18.15 -9.53 -23.20
C TYR A 62 17.55 -8.13 -23.19
N PHE A 63 17.16 -7.61 -22.03
CA PHE A 63 16.40 -6.38 -21.96
C PHE A 63 17.23 -5.16 -22.40
N LEU A 64 18.38 -4.92 -21.76
CA LEU A 64 19.27 -3.82 -22.12
C LEU A 64 19.81 -3.92 -23.56
N PRO A 65 20.33 -5.08 -24.04
CA PRO A 65 20.77 -5.21 -25.43
C PRO A 65 19.65 -4.92 -26.45
N ASN A 66 18.41 -5.34 -26.18
CA ASN A 66 17.27 -5.03 -27.03
C ASN A 66 16.93 -3.54 -27.03
N ILE A 67 16.97 -2.87 -25.87
CA ILE A 67 16.79 -1.41 -25.78
C ILE A 67 17.84 -0.70 -26.64
N VAL A 68 19.11 -1.08 -26.51
CA VAL A 68 20.21 -0.49 -27.30
C VAL A 68 20.02 -0.76 -28.80
N TYR A 69 19.64 -1.98 -29.19
CA TYR A 69 19.34 -2.32 -30.58
C TYR A 69 18.19 -1.49 -31.15
N LEU A 70 17.07 -1.38 -30.42
CA LEU A 70 15.92 -0.57 -30.82
C LEU A 70 16.29 0.92 -30.93
N SER A 71 17.15 1.40 -30.03
CA SER A 71 17.65 2.77 -30.06
C SER A 71 18.49 3.05 -31.30
N LEU A 72 19.43 2.17 -31.63
CA LEU A 72 20.39 2.37 -32.71
C LEU A 72 19.82 2.10 -34.11
N TYR A 73 18.90 1.14 -34.24
CA TYR A 73 18.49 0.61 -35.55
C TYR A 73 16.99 0.75 -35.84
N LYS A 74 16.19 1.24 -34.89
CA LYS A 74 14.75 1.51 -35.04
C LYS A 74 14.46 2.95 -34.63
N SER A 75 13.28 3.20 -34.07
CA SER A 75 12.82 4.54 -33.68
C SER A 75 13.14 4.90 -32.23
N GLY A 76 13.86 4.06 -31.49
CA GLY A 76 13.97 4.17 -30.03
C GLY A 76 13.27 3.05 -29.28
N PHE A 77 13.33 3.13 -27.96
CA PHE A 77 12.54 2.31 -27.04
C PHE A 77 11.71 3.23 -26.14
N GLU A 78 10.48 2.82 -25.87
CA GLU A 78 9.63 3.42 -24.85
C GLU A 78 8.98 2.31 -24.04
N GLY A 79 9.10 2.38 -22.71
CA GLY A 79 8.46 1.41 -21.83
C GLY A 79 8.90 1.55 -20.38
N GLU A 80 8.30 0.74 -19.52
CA GLU A 80 8.63 0.74 -18.11
C GLU A 80 9.82 -0.19 -17.82
N ALA A 81 10.66 0.21 -16.88
CA ALA A 81 11.80 -0.58 -16.41
C ALA A 81 11.91 -0.54 -14.90
N LEU A 82 12.36 -1.65 -14.31
CA LEU A 82 12.79 -1.71 -12.91
C LEU A 82 14.31 -1.61 -12.89
N LEU A 83 14.83 -0.49 -12.43
CA LEU A 83 16.25 -0.19 -12.42
C LEU A 83 16.81 -0.27 -11.00
N ARG A 84 18.13 -0.19 -10.90
CA ARG A 84 18.88 -0.27 -9.65
C ARG A 84 19.58 1.06 -9.35
N GLN A 85 19.40 1.57 -8.15
CA GLN A 85 20.14 2.72 -7.61
C GLN A 85 21.50 2.25 -7.04
N LYS A 86 22.39 3.20 -6.75
CA LYS A 86 23.74 2.94 -6.20
C LYS A 86 23.73 2.11 -4.92
N ASP A 87 22.76 2.34 -4.04
CA ASP A 87 22.60 1.63 -2.78
C ASP A 87 21.97 0.23 -2.92
N GLY A 88 21.65 -0.18 -4.15
CA GLY A 88 21.02 -1.46 -4.48
C GLY A 88 19.49 -1.44 -4.42
N THR A 89 18.86 -0.34 -3.99
CA THR A 89 17.40 -0.21 -4.03
C THR A 89 16.89 -0.19 -5.47
N LYS A 90 15.63 -0.59 -5.64
CA LYS A 90 14.99 -0.70 -6.95
C LYS A 90 14.06 0.48 -7.20
N VAL A 91 14.15 1.05 -8.40
CA VAL A 91 13.34 2.19 -8.83
C VAL A 91 12.57 1.86 -10.10
N PHE A 92 11.25 2.05 -10.10
CA PHE A 92 10.43 1.94 -11.30
C PHE A 92 10.45 3.26 -12.07
N VAL A 93 10.79 3.16 -13.35
CA VAL A 93 10.88 4.30 -14.25
C VAL A 93 10.12 4.02 -15.54
N HIS A 94 9.57 5.08 -16.13
CA HIS A 94 9.28 5.12 -17.56
C HIS A 94 10.56 5.51 -18.29
N LEU A 95 11.04 4.64 -19.17
CA LEU A 95 12.27 4.76 -19.92
C LEU A 95 11.95 5.10 -21.37
N TYR A 96 12.50 6.21 -21.85
CA TYR A 96 12.52 6.56 -23.26
C TYR A 96 13.96 6.65 -23.76
N THR A 97 14.25 6.05 -24.91
CA THR A 97 15.55 6.12 -25.55
C THR A 97 15.44 6.52 -27.02
N THR A 98 16.40 7.29 -27.48
CA THR A 98 16.54 7.62 -28.91
C THR A 98 18.01 7.78 -29.25
N ALA A 99 18.40 7.34 -30.45
CA ALA A 99 19.74 7.55 -30.97
C ALA A 99 19.74 8.63 -32.04
N PHE A 100 20.84 9.37 -32.13
CA PHE A 100 21.06 10.38 -33.16
C PHE A 100 22.53 10.39 -33.57
N LYS A 101 22.80 11.00 -34.73
CA LYS A 101 24.15 11.14 -35.27
C LYS A 101 24.54 12.61 -35.33
N GLU A 102 25.71 12.93 -34.84
CA GLU A 102 26.26 14.29 -34.84
C GLU A 102 27.76 14.21 -35.20
N GLU A 103 28.23 15.06 -36.11
CA GLU A 103 29.66 15.13 -36.48
C GLU A 103 30.28 13.78 -36.93
N GLY A 104 29.45 12.82 -37.37
CA GLY A 104 29.91 11.48 -37.75
C GLY A 104 29.79 10.42 -36.65
N GLU A 105 29.58 10.84 -35.40
CA GLU A 105 29.47 9.98 -34.22
C GLU A 105 28.02 9.69 -33.88
N VAL A 106 27.76 8.51 -33.31
CA VAL A 106 26.42 8.07 -32.89
C VAL A 106 26.31 8.15 -31.38
N PHE A 107 25.23 8.78 -30.92
CA PHE A 107 24.91 8.94 -29.51
C PHE A 107 23.56 8.31 -29.21
N ILE A 108 23.37 7.87 -27.96
CA ILE A 108 22.10 7.39 -27.45
C ILE A 108 21.72 8.24 -26.25
N SER A 109 20.55 8.86 -26.30
CA SER A 109 19.96 9.50 -25.13
C SER A 109 19.02 8.55 -24.39
N PHE A 110 19.09 8.58 -23.07
CA PHE A 110 18.21 7.87 -22.16
C PHE A 110 17.53 8.90 -21.27
N SER A 111 16.20 8.84 -21.22
CA SER A 111 15.38 9.65 -20.31
C SER A 111 14.63 8.72 -19.38
N PHE A 112 14.75 8.95 -18.07
CA PHE A 112 14.09 8.15 -17.04
C PHE A 112 13.19 9.05 -16.21
N GLN A 113 11.90 8.74 -16.21
CA GLN A 113 10.90 9.39 -15.37
C GLN A 113 10.48 8.44 -14.26
N GLU A 114 10.66 8.83 -13.01
CA GLU A 114 10.22 8.03 -11.88
C GLU A 114 8.69 7.91 -11.86
N ILE A 115 8.18 6.68 -11.78
CA ILE A 115 6.73 6.39 -11.74
C ILE A 115 6.30 5.66 -10.47
N GLN A 116 7.22 5.42 -9.52
CA GLN A 116 6.92 4.70 -8.27
C GLN A 116 5.77 5.36 -7.49
N ARG A 117 5.82 6.68 -7.30
CA ARG A 117 4.77 7.42 -6.57
C ARG A 117 3.42 7.33 -7.27
N LEU A 118 3.38 7.46 -8.59
CA LEU A 118 2.14 7.36 -9.37
C LEU A 118 1.51 5.97 -9.24
N LYS A 119 2.31 4.92 -9.39
CA LYS A 119 1.86 3.53 -9.23
C LYS A 119 1.37 3.22 -7.81
N LYS A 120 2.03 3.76 -6.79
CA LYS A 120 1.61 3.59 -5.40
C LYS A 120 0.24 4.22 -5.17
N LEU A 121 0.05 5.46 -5.61
CA LEU A 121 -1.23 6.17 -5.47
C LEU A 121 -2.36 5.47 -6.23
N GLU A 122 -2.09 4.98 -7.44
CA GLU A 122 -3.06 4.22 -8.22
C GLU A 122 -3.48 2.92 -7.52
N ARG A 123 -2.51 2.18 -6.95
CA ARG A 123 -2.78 0.97 -6.17
C ARG A 123 -3.60 1.26 -4.92
N GLU A 124 -3.22 2.28 -4.16
CA GLU A 124 -3.96 2.71 -2.96
C GLU A 124 -5.40 3.12 -3.30
N ARG A 125 -5.59 3.84 -4.41
CA ARG A 125 -6.92 4.20 -4.91
C ARG A 125 -7.74 2.96 -5.25
N LEU A 126 -7.19 2.03 -6.02
CA LEU A 126 -7.86 0.79 -6.42
C LEU A 126 -8.24 -0.06 -5.20
N GLU A 127 -7.40 -0.12 -4.17
CA GLU A 127 -7.72 -0.79 -2.92
C GLU A 127 -8.91 -0.12 -2.21
N VAL A 128 -8.92 1.21 -2.12
CA VAL A 128 -10.06 1.95 -1.54
C VAL A 128 -11.35 1.70 -2.31
N GLU A 129 -11.33 1.75 -3.64
CA GLU A 129 -12.51 1.47 -4.48
C GLU A 129 -13.03 0.04 -4.28
N ARG A 130 -12.12 -0.94 -4.17
CA ARG A 130 -12.47 -2.35 -3.89
C ARG A 130 -13.14 -2.49 -2.52
N TRP A 131 -12.56 -1.90 -1.47
CA TRP A 131 -13.13 -1.97 -0.12
C TRP A 131 -14.48 -1.26 -0.02
N THR A 132 -14.63 -0.12 -0.70
CA THR A 132 -15.90 0.61 -0.76
C THR A 132 -16.98 -0.23 -1.42
N SER A 133 -16.66 -0.85 -2.56
CA SER A 133 -17.60 -1.72 -3.30
C SER A 133 -18.00 -2.93 -2.45
N LEU A 134 -17.03 -3.58 -1.79
CA LEU A 134 -17.28 -4.70 -0.90
C LEU A 134 -18.17 -4.29 0.30
N GLY A 135 -17.93 -3.10 0.86
CA GLY A 135 -18.75 -2.54 1.94
C GLY A 135 -20.22 -2.37 1.54
N MET A 136 -20.47 -1.77 0.38
CA MET A 136 -21.84 -1.62 -0.15
C MET A 136 -22.51 -2.98 -0.38
N MET A 137 -21.79 -3.95 -0.95
CA MET A 137 -22.34 -5.30 -1.18
C MET A 137 -22.69 -6.00 0.14
N VAL A 138 -21.84 -5.88 1.15
CA VAL A 138 -22.06 -6.51 2.46
C VAL A 138 -23.24 -5.87 3.16
N GLU A 139 -23.37 -4.54 3.12
CA GLU A 139 -24.54 -3.83 3.65
C GLU A 139 -25.83 -4.34 2.98
N GLU A 140 -25.86 -4.45 1.65
CA GLU A 140 -27.01 -4.95 0.92
C GLU A 140 -27.33 -6.42 1.26
N ILE A 141 -26.32 -7.30 1.28
CA ILE A 141 -26.49 -8.71 1.65
C ILE A 141 -26.97 -8.84 3.11
N ALA A 142 -26.38 -8.07 4.02
CA ALA A 142 -26.75 -8.08 5.43
C ALA A 142 -28.22 -7.70 5.61
N HIS A 143 -28.69 -6.66 4.93
CA HIS A 143 -30.10 -6.30 4.89
C HIS A 143 -30.97 -7.44 4.34
N GLN A 144 -30.60 -8.04 3.22
CA GLN A 144 -31.35 -9.13 2.61
C GLN A 144 -31.42 -10.38 3.49
N ILE A 145 -30.38 -10.70 4.26
CA ILE A 145 -30.37 -11.85 5.19
C ILE A 145 -31.11 -11.50 6.49
N ARG A 146 -31.05 -10.25 6.97
CA ARG A 146 -31.76 -9.81 8.18
C ARG A 146 -33.27 -10.00 8.03
N ASN A 147 -33.82 -9.73 6.85
CA ASN A 147 -35.25 -9.87 6.57
C ASN A 147 -35.84 -11.27 6.89
N PRO A 148 -35.35 -12.38 6.30
CA PRO A 148 -35.84 -13.71 6.61
C PRO A 148 -35.54 -14.12 8.06
N ILE A 149 -34.42 -13.69 8.66
CA ILE A 149 -34.13 -14.00 10.06
C ILE A 149 -35.16 -13.38 11.00
N VAL A 150 -35.47 -12.09 10.81
CA VAL A 150 -36.49 -11.38 11.60
C VAL A 150 -37.85 -12.04 11.41
N ALA A 151 -38.21 -12.42 10.18
CA ALA A 151 -39.47 -13.11 9.91
C ALA A 151 -39.53 -14.49 10.63
N ILE A 152 -38.51 -15.33 10.48
CA ILE A 152 -38.43 -16.65 11.13
C ILE A 152 -38.47 -16.50 12.65
N GLY A 153 -37.68 -15.59 13.21
CA GLY A 153 -37.64 -15.31 14.65
C GLY A 153 -39.01 -14.86 15.17
N GLY A 154 -39.64 -13.91 14.47
CA GLY A 154 -40.97 -13.39 14.81
C GLY A 154 -42.06 -14.48 14.78
N TYR A 155 -42.12 -15.30 13.73
CA TYR A 155 -43.06 -16.41 13.66
C TYR A 155 -42.80 -17.46 14.75
N THR A 156 -41.54 -17.81 14.98
CA THR A 156 -41.16 -18.78 16.02
C THR A 156 -41.57 -18.29 17.42
N GLN A 157 -41.36 -17.00 17.71
CA GLN A 157 -41.75 -16.39 18.97
C GLN A 157 -43.28 -16.32 19.13
N ARG A 158 -44.00 -16.01 18.04
CA ARG A 158 -45.46 -16.04 18.03
C ARG A 158 -46.01 -17.44 18.27
N LEU A 159 -45.40 -18.48 17.67
CA LEU A 159 -45.78 -19.87 17.89
C LEU A 159 -45.60 -20.29 19.36
N LEU A 160 -44.50 -19.87 19.99
CA LEU A 160 -44.24 -20.12 21.41
C LEU A 160 -45.23 -19.41 22.35
N LYS A 161 -45.73 -18.24 21.98
CA LYS A 161 -46.69 -17.45 22.79
C LYS A 161 -48.14 -17.86 22.58
N THR A 162 -48.52 -18.20 21.35
CA THR A 162 -49.94 -18.38 20.95
C THR A 162 -50.42 -19.81 21.14
N PHE A 163 -49.53 -20.79 20.99
CA PHE A 163 -49.86 -22.20 21.16
C PHE A 163 -49.22 -22.72 22.44
N SER A 164 -49.76 -23.81 22.99
CA SER A 164 -49.11 -24.61 24.04
C SER A 164 -48.45 -25.82 23.37
N PRO A 165 -47.20 -25.69 22.86
CA PRO A 165 -46.56 -26.77 22.14
C PRO A 165 -46.23 -27.90 23.11
N SER A 166 -46.17 -29.13 22.62
CA SER A 166 -45.64 -30.24 23.40
C SER A 166 -44.21 -29.93 23.90
N PRO A 167 -43.71 -30.60 24.96
CA PRO A 167 -42.34 -30.38 25.46
C PRO A 167 -41.28 -30.48 24.36
N LYS A 168 -41.46 -31.42 23.42
CA LYS A 168 -40.59 -31.59 22.25
C LYS A 168 -40.73 -30.44 21.25
N GLY A 169 -41.95 -29.99 20.96
CA GLY A 169 -42.20 -28.82 20.09
C GLY A 169 -41.61 -27.52 20.67
N LYS A 170 -41.73 -27.33 21.99
CA LYS A 170 -41.13 -26.20 22.70
C LYS A 170 -39.60 -26.20 22.55
N SER A 171 -38.94 -27.36 22.66
CA SER A 171 -37.49 -27.48 22.46
C SER A 171 -37.05 -27.05 21.05
N TYR A 172 -37.73 -27.52 20.01
CA TYR A 172 -37.43 -27.14 18.62
C TYR A 172 -37.60 -25.64 18.38
N LEU A 173 -38.69 -25.03 18.86
CA LEU A 173 -38.90 -23.60 18.71
C LEU A 173 -37.85 -22.76 19.46
N HIS A 174 -37.40 -23.19 20.64
CA HIS A 174 -36.30 -22.52 21.34
C HIS A 174 -34.97 -22.67 20.56
N GLN A 175 -34.74 -23.81 19.91
CA GLN A 175 -33.56 -23.98 19.07
C GLN A 175 -33.58 -23.07 17.85
N MET A 176 -34.72 -22.95 17.15
CA MET A 176 -34.90 -22.01 16.05
C MET A 176 -34.68 -20.55 16.48
N LEU A 177 -35.16 -20.15 17.66
CA LEU A 177 -34.89 -18.83 18.23
C LEU A 177 -33.40 -18.60 18.54
N ARG A 178 -32.70 -19.63 19.03
CA ARG A 178 -31.25 -19.52 19.25
C ARG A 178 -30.49 -19.34 17.93
N GLU A 179 -30.83 -20.10 16.89
CA GLU A 179 -30.14 -19.98 15.60
C GLU A 179 -30.42 -18.65 14.90
N THR A 180 -31.66 -18.14 14.96
CA THR A 180 -31.97 -16.80 14.42
C THR A 180 -31.17 -15.70 15.12
N LYS A 181 -31.11 -15.71 16.45
CA LYS A 181 -30.29 -14.75 17.23
C LYS A 181 -28.79 -14.89 16.93
N ARG A 182 -28.31 -16.12 16.72
CA ARG A 182 -26.91 -16.39 16.34
C ARG A 182 -26.59 -15.81 14.97
N LEU A 183 -27.47 -15.97 13.99
CA LEU A 183 -27.31 -15.37 12.66
C LEU A 183 -27.32 -13.84 12.70
N GLU A 184 -28.20 -13.22 13.49
CA GLU A 184 -28.18 -11.75 13.70
C GLU A 184 -26.84 -11.27 14.24
N THR A 185 -26.28 -11.99 15.22
CA THR A 185 -24.97 -11.65 15.79
C THR A 185 -23.86 -11.80 14.77
N MET A 186 -23.93 -12.82 13.92
CA MET A 186 -22.93 -13.08 12.87
C MET A 186 -22.94 -11.99 11.79
N ILE A 187 -24.13 -11.52 11.40
CA ILE A 187 -24.28 -10.42 10.45
C ILE A 187 -23.71 -9.13 11.04
N GLY A 188 -24.01 -8.81 12.31
CA GLY A 188 -23.47 -7.62 12.96
C GLY A 188 -21.94 -7.60 12.99
N ARG A 189 -21.30 -8.75 13.27
CA ARG A 189 -19.83 -8.86 13.23
C ARG A 189 -19.25 -8.69 11.82
N LEU A 190 -19.97 -9.13 10.78
CA LEU A 190 -19.54 -8.97 9.40
C LEU A 190 -19.61 -7.49 8.97
N GLU A 191 -20.68 -6.79 9.35
CA GLU A 191 -20.84 -5.35 9.16
C GLU A 191 -19.71 -4.58 9.86
N GLU A 192 -19.41 -4.90 11.13
CA GLU A 192 -18.32 -4.28 11.91
C GLU A 192 -16.94 -4.47 11.27
N TYR A 193 -16.65 -5.63 10.70
CA TYR A 193 -15.34 -5.92 10.10
C TYR A 193 -15.07 -5.12 8.82
N ILE A 194 -16.11 -4.84 8.03
CA ILE A 194 -15.98 -4.28 6.68
C ILE A 194 -16.21 -2.76 6.67
N LEU A 195 -17.01 -2.25 7.61
CA LEU A 195 -17.31 -0.82 7.73
C LEU A 195 -16.29 -0.03 8.56
N LEU A 196 -15.14 -0.59 8.94
CA LEU A 196 -14.09 0.15 9.65
C LEU A 196 -13.77 1.45 8.88
N PRO A 197 -14.18 2.63 9.38
CA PRO A 197 -13.75 3.87 8.75
C PRO A 197 -12.23 3.94 8.87
N LYS A 198 -11.57 4.58 7.89
CA LYS A 198 -10.12 4.80 7.97
C LYS A 198 -9.79 5.39 9.36
N PRO A 199 -8.94 4.74 10.16
CA PRO A 199 -8.67 5.20 11.52
C PRO A 199 -8.13 6.63 11.43
N THR A 200 -8.78 7.55 12.14
CA THR A 200 -8.28 8.91 12.25
C THR A 200 -7.17 8.87 13.30
N LEU A 201 -5.92 8.90 12.85
CA LEU A 201 -4.78 8.88 13.76
C LEU A 201 -4.74 10.22 14.52
N GLN A 202 -4.87 10.14 15.83
CA GLN A 202 -4.73 11.26 16.75
C GLN A 202 -3.73 10.89 17.84
N ARG A 203 -3.07 11.89 18.42
CA ARG A 203 -2.25 11.66 19.62
C ARG A 203 -3.19 11.42 20.79
N GLU A 204 -3.13 10.22 21.34
CA GLU A 204 -3.91 9.79 22.50
C GLU A 204 -2.97 9.36 23.62
N LYS A 205 -3.39 9.55 24.87
CA LYS A 205 -2.65 8.99 26.01
C LYS A 205 -3.03 7.53 26.18
N ILE A 206 -2.05 6.65 26.06
CA ILE A 206 -2.27 5.20 26.12
C ILE A 206 -2.90 4.82 27.47
N GLU A 207 -2.54 5.52 28.55
CA GLU A 207 -3.09 5.35 29.89
C GLU A 207 -4.62 5.48 29.90
N GLU A 208 -5.14 6.57 29.33
CA GLU A 208 -6.58 6.87 29.33
C GLU A 208 -7.36 5.85 28.48
N VAL A 209 -6.77 5.41 27.36
CA VAL A 209 -7.34 4.35 26.52
C VAL A 209 -7.40 3.03 27.26
N VAL A 210 -6.32 2.62 27.91
CA VAL A 210 -6.25 1.35 28.65
C VAL A 210 -7.19 1.37 29.85
N GLU A 211 -7.25 2.47 30.62
CA GLU A 211 -8.20 2.63 31.73
C GLU A 211 -9.66 2.48 31.27
N THR A 212 -10.02 3.12 30.16
CA THR A 212 -11.37 3.04 29.59
C THR A 212 -11.75 1.59 29.24
N VAL A 213 -10.80 0.85 28.66
CA VAL A 213 -10.99 -0.57 28.35
C VAL A 213 -11.13 -1.38 29.63
N LEU A 214 -10.26 -1.17 30.63
CA LEU A 214 -10.32 -1.89 31.91
C LEU A 214 -11.65 -1.66 32.66
N GLN A 215 -12.16 -0.43 32.65
CA GLN A 215 -13.47 -0.11 33.24
C GLN A 215 -14.59 -0.92 32.59
N THR A 216 -14.54 -1.14 31.27
CA THR A 216 -15.53 -1.94 30.54
C THR A 216 -15.60 -3.39 31.04
N PHE A 217 -14.47 -3.96 31.49
CA PHE A 217 -14.39 -5.34 32.00
C PHE A 217 -14.38 -5.47 33.53
N SER A 218 -14.37 -4.35 34.26
CA SER A 218 -14.26 -4.30 35.72
C SER A 218 -15.29 -5.17 36.44
N LYS A 219 -16.54 -5.15 35.99
CA LYS A 219 -17.64 -5.93 36.59
C LYS A 219 -17.44 -7.44 36.44
N GLU A 220 -17.08 -7.90 35.24
CA GLU A 220 -16.87 -9.33 34.98
C GLU A 220 -15.60 -9.84 35.68
N ALA A 221 -14.57 -9.00 35.78
CA ALA A 221 -13.35 -9.30 36.53
C ALA A 221 -13.64 -9.46 38.03
N ALA A 222 -14.43 -8.56 38.62
CA ALA A 222 -14.83 -8.63 40.02
C ALA A 222 -15.65 -9.90 40.33
N GLU A 223 -16.60 -10.27 39.46
CA GLU A 223 -17.39 -11.50 39.58
C GLU A 223 -16.51 -12.78 39.54
N LYS A 224 -15.35 -12.72 38.88
CA LYS A 224 -14.39 -13.83 38.77
C LYS A 224 -13.20 -13.71 39.74
N GLY A 225 -13.16 -12.69 40.60
CA GLY A 225 -12.05 -12.47 41.53
C GLY A 225 -10.72 -12.13 40.84
N VAL A 226 -10.76 -11.53 39.65
CA VAL A 226 -9.60 -11.10 38.88
C VAL A 226 -9.33 -9.61 39.14
N PHE A 227 -8.07 -9.26 39.40
CA PHE A 227 -7.62 -7.89 39.62
C PHE A 227 -6.70 -7.46 38.48
N PHE A 228 -6.80 -6.20 38.07
CA PHE A 228 -5.93 -5.61 37.05
C PHE A 228 -4.85 -4.77 37.71
N ASN A 229 -3.61 -4.89 37.23
CA ASN A 229 -2.52 -3.99 37.60
C ASN A 229 -1.97 -3.37 36.31
N LEU A 230 -2.06 -2.05 36.19
CA LEU A 230 -1.56 -1.31 35.03
C LEU A 230 -0.21 -0.70 35.37
N GLU A 231 0.84 -1.18 34.73
CA GLU A 231 2.18 -0.61 34.82
C GLU A 231 2.53 0.06 33.49
N THR A 232 2.65 1.39 33.49
CA THR A 232 3.08 2.14 32.32
C THR A 232 4.58 2.44 32.42
N ARG A 233 5.32 2.16 31.35
CA ARG A 233 6.69 2.63 31.15
C ARG A 233 6.71 3.50 29.91
N ALA A 234 7.13 4.74 30.07
CA ALA A 234 7.48 5.55 28.91
C ALA A 234 8.67 4.92 28.19
N LEU A 235 8.58 4.80 26.87
CA LEU A 235 9.74 4.59 26.02
C LEU A 235 10.67 5.79 26.24
N GLU A 236 11.96 5.53 26.50
CA GLU A 236 12.96 6.51 26.95
C GLU A 236 12.77 7.92 26.35
N GLY A 237 12.33 8.88 27.16
CA GLY A 237 12.21 10.28 26.75
C GLY A 237 11.23 11.17 27.52
N GLU A 238 10.13 10.65 28.08
CA GLU A 238 9.13 11.48 28.79
C GLU A 238 8.71 10.81 30.10
N GLY A 239 8.82 11.54 31.21
CA GLY A 239 8.81 10.96 32.55
C GLY A 239 7.45 10.66 33.18
N SER A 240 7.58 10.04 34.37
CA SER A 240 6.60 9.76 35.44
C SER A 240 5.67 8.55 35.29
N SER A 241 5.96 7.55 36.12
CA SER A 241 5.09 6.44 36.50
C SER A 241 4.07 6.88 37.54
N SER A 242 2.78 6.60 37.32
CA SER A 242 1.73 6.75 38.33
C SER A 242 1.01 5.43 38.52
N LEU A 243 0.97 4.95 39.77
CA LEU A 243 0.20 3.79 40.21
C LEU A 243 -1.24 4.22 40.47
N ILE A 244 -2.18 3.63 39.74
CA ILE A 244 -3.62 3.77 40.01
C ILE A 244 -4.17 2.36 40.18
N GLY A 245 -4.67 2.07 41.38
CA GLY A 245 -5.39 0.82 41.67
C GLY A 245 -6.88 1.00 41.43
N ILE A 246 -7.49 0.11 40.65
CA ILE A 246 -8.94 -0.03 40.46
C ILE A 246 -9.30 -1.50 40.67
#